data_AF-A0A087UU44-F1
#
_entry.id   AF-A0A087UU44-F1
#
_cell.length_a   1.000
_cell.length_b   1.000
_cell.length_c   1.000
_cell.angle_alpha   90.00
_cell.angle_beta   90.00
_cell.angle_gamma   90.00
#
_symmetry.space_group_name_H-M   'P 1'
#
loop_
_entity.id
_entity.type
_entity.pdbx_description
1 polymer ?
#
loop_
_entity_poly.entity_id
_entity_poly.type
_entity_poly.pdbx_seq_one_letter_code
_entity_poly.pdbx_strand_id
1 'polypeptide(L)'
;MAAPERLLLALSSFWLLIYLCRSQCEIETGESVIIMDILESRGNQVNQTTVPSELPIRGTPPQVELVIQTATTDYFAIDGKRLRLKR
;
A
#
# COMPACT_ATOMS: atom_id res chain seq x y z
N MET A 1 -30.90 -9.91 40.34
CA MET A 1 -31.00 -8.86 39.32
C MET A 1 -29.62 -8.21 39.20
N ALA A 2 -28.82 -8.58 38.19
CA ALA A 2 -27.42 -8.14 38.02
C ALA A 2 -27.11 -7.87 36.54
N ALA A 3 -28.05 -7.26 35.82
CA ALA A 3 -28.04 -7.12 34.36
C ALA A 3 -27.43 -5.80 33.82
N PRO A 4 -27.66 -4.60 34.42
CA PRO A 4 -27.25 -3.35 33.76
C PRO A 4 -25.75 -3.07 33.86
N GLU A 5 -25.10 -3.46 34.96
CA GLU A 5 -23.68 -3.19 35.22
C GLU A 5 -22.77 -4.00 34.29
N ARG A 6 -23.18 -5.24 33.98
CA ARG A 6 -22.50 -6.11 33.02
C ARG A 6 -22.58 -5.58 31.59
N LEU A 7 -23.69 -4.95 31.22
CA LEU A 7 -23.88 -4.35 29.91
C LEU A 7 -23.00 -3.11 29.74
N LEU A 8 -22.91 -2.26 30.77
CA LEU A 8 -22.04 -1.08 30.75
C LEU A 8 -20.56 -1.45 30.63
N LEU A 9 -20.12 -2.49 31.35
CA LEU A 9 -18.75 -3.01 31.23
C LEU A 9 -18.47 -3.63 29.86
N ALA A 10 -19.44 -4.34 29.28
CA ALA A 10 -19.31 -4.89 27.93
C ALA A 10 -19.21 -3.78 26.88
N LEU A 11 -20.04 -2.74 26.98
CA LEU A 11 -20.03 -1.61 26.06
C LEU A 11 -18.73 -0.79 26.17
N SER A 12 -18.25 -0.53 27.38
CA SER A 12 -16.98 0.19 27.57
C SER A 12 -15.77 -0.60 27.07
N SER A 13 -15.74 -1.91 27.31
CA SER A 13 -14.66 -2.80 26.81
C SER A 13 -14.68 -2.91 25.28
N PHE A 14 -15.87 -2.98 24.66
CA PHE A 14 -16.04 -3.00 23.21
C PHE A 14 -15.56 -1.69 22.59
N TRP A 15 -15.86 -0.55 23.22
CA TRP A 15 -15.39 0.75 22.76
C TRP A 15 -13.86 0.89 22.86
N LEU A 16 -13.27 0.40 23.95
CA LEU A 16 -11.80 0.37 24.13
C LEU A 16 -11.12 -0.48 23.04
N LEU A 17 -11.68 -1.66 22.73
CA LEU A 17 -11.18 -2.55 21.69
C LEU A 17 -11.22 -1.91 20.29
N ILE A 18 -12.28 -1.17 19.96
CA ILE A 18 -12.39 -0.43 18.70
C ILE A 18 -11.30 0.65 18.60
N TYR A 19 -11.02 1.36 19.69
CA TYR A 19 -9.99 2.40 19.72
C TYR A 19 -8.57 1.83 19.58
N LEU A 20 -8.25 0.73 20.28
CA LEU A 20 -6.94 0.08 20.19
C LEU A 20 -6.63 -0.50 18.80
N CYS A 21 -7.65 -0.98 18.07
CA CYS A 21 -7.45 -1.52 16.73
C CYS A 21 -7.05 -0.44 15.70
N ARG A 22 -7.39 0.82 15.94
CA ARG A 22 -7.11 1.92 14.98
C ARG A 22 -5.65 2.37 14.97
N SER A 23 -4.93 2.25 16.08
CA SER A 23 -3.57 2.81 16.22
C SER A 23 -2.46 1.88 15.74
N GLN A 24 -2.76 0.65 15.30
CA GLN A 24 -1.74 -0.36 14.97
C GLN A 24 -1.30 -0.38 13.51
N CYS A 25 -1.90 0.47 12.66
CA CYS A 25 -1.49 0.66 11.26
C CYS A 25 -1.11 2.12 10.97
N GLU A 26 -0.71 2.88 11.99
CA GLU A 26 -0.26 4.26 11.80
C GLU A 26 1.21 4.24 11.39
N ILE A 27 1.48 4.69 10.16
CA ILE A 27 2.82 4.77 9.58
C ILE A 27 3.51 5.98 10.23
N GLU A 28 4.63 5.78 10.94
CA GLU A 28 5.27 6.79 11.82
C GLU A 28 5.63 8.11 11.13
N THR A 29 5.82 8.13 9.81
CA THR A 29 6.19 9.34 9.04
C THR A 29 5.05 9.93 8.22
N GLY A 30 3.89 9.27 8.15
CA GLY A 30 2.80 9.65 7.22
C GLY A 30 3.16 9.48 5.74
N GLU A 31 4.35 8.99 5.42
CA GLU A 31 4.80 8.72 4.05
C GLU A 31 4.35 7.32 3.61
N SER A 32 3.64 7.25 2.49
CA SER A 32 3.22 5.98 1.90
C SER A 32 4.38 5.37 1.11
N VAL A 33 5.10 4.44 1.73
CA VAL A 33 6.18 3.67 1.07
C VAL A 33 5.59 2.42 0.43
N ILE A 34 5.88 2.20 -0.86
CA ILE A 34 5.52 0.97 -1.57
C ILE A 34 6.82 0.19 -1.81
N ILE A 35 6.91 -1.00 -1.22
CA ILE A 35 7.97 -1.96 -1.51
C ILE A 35 7.46 -2.88 -2.62
N MET A 36 8.27 -3.09 -3.64
CA MET A 36 7.91 -3.89 -4.81
C MET A 36 9.06 -4.81 -5.19
N ASP A 37 8.75 -6.08 -5.39
CA ASP A 37 9.70 -7.07 -5.87
C ASP A 37 9.79 -6.99 -7.39
N ILE A 38 11.03 -6.87 -7.88
CA ILE A 38 11.34 -6.85 -9.31
C ILE A 38 12.24 -8.05 -9.61
N LEU A 39 11.78 -8.92 -10.50
CA LEU A 39 12.61 -10.02 -10.98
C LEU A 39 13.65 -9.50 -11.97
N GLU A 40 14.90 -9.94 -11.80
CA GLU A 40 15.99 -9.61 -12.71
C GLU A 40 15.77 -10.22 -14.10
N SER A 41 16.30 -9.54 -15.12
CA SER A 41 16.40 -10.06 -16.48
C SER A 41 17.28 -11.29 -16.60
N ARG A 42 16.73 -12.31 -17.26
CA ARG A 42 17.49 -13.47 -17.74
C ARG A 42 17.83 -13.25 -19.21
N GLY A 43 19.06 -12.84 -19.48
CA GLY A 43 19.48 -12.43 -20.82
C GLY A 43 18.70 -11.19 -21.28
N ASN A 44 18.13 -11.25 -22.49
CA ASN A 44 17.44 -10.11 -23.12
C ASN A 44 15.92 -10.09 -22.88
N GLN A 45 15.43 -10.79 -21.84
CA GLN A 45 14.01 -10.81 -21.49
C GLN A 45 13.58 -9.48 -20.82
N VAL A 46 12.39 -8.98 -21.18
CA VAL A 46 11.79 -7.72 -20.66
C VAL A 46 10.34 -7.90 -20.15
N ASN A 47 9.89 -9.16 -20.03
CA ASN A 47 8.51 -9.54 -19.66
C ASN A 47 8.37 -9.99 -18.20
N GLN A 48 9.31 -9.61 -17.34
CA GLN A 48 9.30 -9.90 -15.92
C GLN A 48 8.10 -9.26 -15.26
N THR A 49 7.53 -9.98 -14.30
CA THR A 49 6.43 -9.50 -13.47
C THR A 49 6.97 -8.80 -12.23
N THR A 50 6.23 -7.81 -11.75
CA THR A 50 6.43 -7.22 -10.42
C THR A 50 5.40 -7.77 -9.44
N VAL A 51 5.77 -7.78 -8.16
CA VAL A 51 4.81 -8.03 -7.07
C VAL A 51 4.84 -6.83 -6.12
N PRO A 52 3.74 -6.07 -5.99
CA PRO A 52 2.47 -6.24 -6.69
C PRO A 52 2.56 -5.92 -8.19
N SER A 53 1.63 -6.45 -8.98
CA SER A 53 1.56 -6.18 -10.43
C SER A 53 1.08 -4.77 -10.76
N GLU A 54 0.32 -4.16 -9.84
CA GLU A 54 -0.14 -2.78 -9.91
C GLU A 54 0.15 -2.09 -8.58
N LEU A 55 0.62 -0.85 -8.65
CA LEU A 55 0.87 -0.03 -7.48
C LEU A 55 -0.45 0.19 -6.73
N PRO A 56 -0.52 -0.08 -5.41
CA PRO A 56 -1.74 -0.01 -4.60
C PRO A 56 -2.14 1.44 -4.27
N ILE A 57 -2.15 2.32 -5.27
CA ILE A 57 -2.54 3.72 -5.15
C ILE A 57 -4.03 3.90 -5.49
N ARG A 58 -4.69 4.81 -4.78
CA ARG A 58 -6.07 5.20 -5.05
C ARG A 58 -6.12 6.32 -6.09
N GLY A 59 -7.25 6.43 -6.80
CA GLY A 59 -7.44 7.40 -7.87
C GLY A 59 -7.18 6.84 -9.27
N THR A 60 -7.62 7.59 -10.27
CA THR A 60 -7.42 7.32 -11.71
C THR A 60 -6.81 8.55 -12.37
N PRO A 61 -6.03 8.42 -13.45
CA PRO A 61 -5.64 9.58 -14.24
C PRO A 61 -6.89 10.40 -14.64
N PRO A 62 -6.87 11.75 -14.52
CA PRO A 62 -5.74 12.62 -14.17
C PRO A 62 -5.63 12.98 -12.67
N GLN A 63 -6.42 12.37 -11.78
CA GLN A 63 -6.43 12.73 -10.35
C GLN A 63 -5.10 12.45 -9.64
N VAL A 64 -4.31 11.53 -10.18
CA VAL A 64 -3.02 11.12 -9.65
C VAL A 64 -2.04 10.96 -10.80
N GLU A 65 -0.87 11.57 -10.68
CA GLU A 65 0.25 11.45 -11.60
C GLU A 65 1.39 10.65 -10.94
N LEU A 66 1.93 9.68 -11.67
CA LEU A 66 3.04 8.84 -11.23
C LEU A 66 4.29 9.18 -12.05
N VAL A 67 5.36 9.56 -11.37
CA VAL A 67 6.63 9.94 -11.99
C VAL A 67 7.78 9.21 -11.32
N ILE A 68 8.76 8.76 -12.11
CA ILE A 68 10.00 8.16 -11.61
C ILE A 68 11.00 9.29 -11.35
N GLN A 69 11.35 9.52 -10.09
CA GLN A 69 12.22 10.65 -9.68
C GLN A 69 13.72 10.28 -9.60
N THR A 70 14.08 9.01 -9.81
CA THR A 70 15.43 8.49 -9.63
C THR A 70 16.19 8.35 -10.95
N ALA A 71 17.50 8.10 -10.87
CA ALA A 71 18.38 7.81 -12.01
C ALA A 71 17.96 6.57 -12.83
N THR A 72 16.97 5.80 -12.36
CA THR A 72 16.49 4.60 -13.05
C THR A 72 15.41 4.89 -14.09
N THR A 73 15.12 6.17 -14.37
CA THR A 73 14.15 6.57 -15.40
C THR A 73 14.52 6.04 -16.80
N ASP A 74 15.79 5.79 -17.07
CA ASP A 74 16.22 5.23 -18.37
C ASP A 74 15.82 3.76 -18.54
N TYR A 75 15.69 3.03 -17.43
CA TYR A 75 15.39 1.60 -17.44
C TYR A 75 13.92 1.29 -17.20
N PHE A 76 13.18 2.15 -16.51
CA PHE A 76 11.79 1.90 -16.14
C PHE A 76 10.84 2.95 -16.68
N ALA A 77 9.63 2.51 -17.01
CA ALA A 77 8.49 3.34 -17.36
C ALA A 77 7.30 2.99 -16.45
N ILE A 78 6.42 3.97 -16.26
CA ILE A 78 5.10 3.76 -15.67
C ILE A 78 4.08 3.62 -16.79
N ASP A 79 3.32 2.53 -16.77
CA ASP A 79 2.19 2.27 -17.64
C ASP A 79 0.93 2.13 -16.78
N GLY A 80 0.16 3.22 -16.68
CA GLY A 80 -0.94 3.34 -15.73
C GLY A 80 -0.44 3.24 -14.29
N LYS A 81 -0.73 2.11 -13.61
CA LYS A 81 -0.24 1.80 -12.26
C LYS A 81 0.87 0.75 -12.24
N ARG A 82 1.43 0.38 -13.40
CA ARG A 82 2.42 -0.70 -13.51
C ARG A 82 3.80 -0.13 -13.78
N LEU A 83 4.83 -0.70 -13.15
CA LEU A 83 6.22 -0.47 -13.54
C LEU A 83 6.59 -1.46 -14.64
N ARG A 84 7.26 -1.00 -15.69
CA ARG A 84 7.73 -1.84 -16.81
C ARG A 84 9.15 -1.45 -17.19
N LEU A 85 9.94 -2.42 -17.64
CA LEU A 85 11.25 -2.15 -18.24
C LEU A 85 11.08 -1.45 -19.60
N LYS A 86 11.88 -0.42 -19.84
CA LYS A 86 12.11 0.18 -21.16
C LYS A 86 13.04 -0.77 -21.93
N ARG A 87 12.69 -1.09 -23.18
CA ARG A 87 13.45 -2.01 -24.03
C ARG A 87 14.89 -1.56 -24.25
#